data_AF-A0A1F6GMC7-F1
#
_entry.id   AF-A0A1F6GMC7-F1
#
_cell.length_a   1.000
_cell.length_b   1.000
_cell.length_c   1.000
_cell.angle_alpha   90.00
_cell.angle_beta   90.00
_cell.angle_gamma   90.00
#
_symmetry.space_group_name_H-M   'P 1'
#
loop_
_entity.id
_entity.type
_entity.pdbx_description
1 polymer ?
#
loop_
_entity_poly.entity_id
_entity_poly.type
_entity_poly.pdbx_seq_one_letter_code
_entity_poly.pdbx_strand_id
1 'polypeptide(L)'
;MRLIHNLRKYKPLRRKLRNQSTEEEVILWCYLKNSQLGHKFRRQVGFSKYIVDFYCPGKKLVLELDGSQHLEDNSDYDKKRTAYLNNLGLKVIRIWNNDIRDNLAGVLEEIKHQLE
;
A
#
# COMPACT_ATOMS: atom_id res chain seq x y z
N MET A 1 9.00 16.97 10.53
CA MET A 1 7.54 16.81 10.71
C MET A 1 7.23 15.34 11.02
N ARG A 2 6.70 15.01 12.21
CA ARG A 2 6.36 13.63 12.56
C ARG A 2 5.04 13.30 11.84
N LEU A 3 5.08 12.47 10.80
CA LEU A 3 3.87 12.02 10.10
C LEU A 3 2.95 11.36 11.13
N ILE A 4 1.81 11.99 11.44
CA ILE A 4 0.80 11.41 12.33
C ILE A 4 0.07 10.34 11.51
N HIS A 5 0.59 9.12 11.57
CA HIS A 5 -0.06 7.94 11.01
C HIS A 5 -0.63 7.09 12.14
N ASN A 6 -1.65 6.29 11.85
CA ASN A 6 -2.31 5.34 12.76
C ASN A 6 -3.16 5.96 13.90
N LEU A 7 -4.02 6.94 13.60
CA LEU A 7 -4.99 7.49 14.57
C LEU A 7 -5.75 6.38 15.33
N ARG A 8 -5.89 6.54 16.65
CA ARG A 8 -6.47 5.53 17.56
C ARG A 8 -7.89 5.13 17.17
N LYS A 9 -8.70 6.08 16.69
CA LYS A 9 -10.07 5.84 16.21
C LYS A 9 -10.17 4.78 15.11
N TYR A 10 -9.15 4.66 14.25
CA TYR A 10 -9.11 3.67 13.16
C TYR A 10 -8.35 2.39 13.52
N LYS A 11 -7.92 2.21 14.77
CA LYS A 11 -7.24 0.98 15.23
C LYS A 11 -8.10 -0.28 15.01
N PRO A 12 -9.41 -0.29 15.30
CA PRO A 12 -10.26 -1.46 15.05
C PRO A 12 -10.30 -1.83 13.56
N LEU A 13 -10.48 -0.83 12.69
CA LEU A 13 -10.53 -1.02 11.24
C LEU A 13 -9.21 -1.58 10.70
N ARG A 14 -8.06 -1.00 11.08
CA ARG A 14 -6.74 -1.53 10.67
C ARG A 14 -6.51 -2.96 11.16
N ARG A 15 -7.03 -3.33 12.34
CA ARG A 15 -6.95 -4.71 12.85
C ARG A 15 -7.83 -5.65 12.04
N LYS A 16 -9.06 -5.22 11.73
CA LYS A 16 -9.99 -5.97 10.87
C LYS A 16 -9.35 -6.25 9.51
N LEU A 17 -8.86 -5.21 8.82
CA LEU A 17 -8.19 -5.34 7.52
C LEU A 17 -7.00 -6.30 7.57
N ARG A 18 -6.14 -6.19 8.60
CA ARG A 18 -5.02 -7.14 8.75
C ARG A 18 -5.43 -8.60 8.97
N ASN A 19 -6.61 -8.84 9.52
CA ASN A 19 -7.14 -10.18 9.78
C ASN A 19 -7.97 -10.71 8.60
N GLN A 20 -8.37 -9.82 7.69
CA GLN A 20 -9.20 -10.10 6.52
C GLN A 20 -8.47 -9.66 5.24
N SER A 21 -7.14 -9.84 5.22
CA SER A 21 -6.32 -9.55 4.05
C SER A 21 -6.74 -10.45 2.89
N THR A 22 -6.73 -9.91 1.67
CA THR A 22 -6.96 -10.70 0.47
C THR A 22 -5.80 -11.68 0.25
N GLU A 23 -5.99 -12.65 -0.64
CA GLU A 23 -4.94 -13.59 -1.01
C GLU A 23 -3.72 -12.87 -1.58
N GLU A 24 -3.92 -11.85 -2.42
CA GLU A 24 -2.86 -11.05 -3.04
C GLU A 24 -2.09 -10.23 -2.01
N GLU A 25 -2.80 -9.64 -1.03
CA GLU A 25 -2.15 -8.96 0.10
C GLU A 25 -1.27 -9.94 0.89
N VAL A 26 -1.76 -11.17 1.13
CA VAL A 26 -1.00 -12.19 1.86
C VAL A 26 0.24 -12.62 1.07
N ILE A 27 0.08 -12.90 -0.22
CA ILE A 27 1.18 -13.26 -1.12
C ILE A 27 2.24 -12.16 -1.09
N LEU A 28 1.87 -10.91 -1.41
CA LEU A 28 2.85 -9.83 -1.46
C LEU A 28 3.48 -9.56 -0.10
N TRP A 29 2.72 -9.63 0.99
CA TRP A 29 3.25 -9.45 2.34
C TRP A 29 4.34 -10.48 2.69
N CYS A 30 4.24 -11.72 2.19
CA CYS A 30 5.27 -12.72 2.39
C CYS A 30 6.63 -12.31 1.82
N TYR A 31 6.67 -11.49 0.76
CA TYR A 31 7.92 -10.98 0.16
C TYR A 31 8.36 -9.61 0.70
N LEU A 32 7.44 -8.84 1.31
CA LEU A 32 7.75 -7.54 1.89
C LEU A 32 8.17 -7.59 3.37
N LYS A 33 7.65 -8.57 4.12
CA LYS A 33 7.91 -8.67 5.57
C LYS A 33 9.39 -8.94 5.85
N ASN A 34 9.82 -8.61 7.07
CA ASN A 34 11.19 -8.81 7.55
C ASN A 34 12.28 -8.13 6.69
N SER A 35 11.93 -7.08 5.96
CA SER A 35 12.84 -6.35 5.07
C SER A 35 13.49 -7.24 4.00
N GLN A 36 12.76 -8.23 3.48
CA GLN A 36 13.27 -9.13 2.43
C GLN A 36 13.66 -8.42 1.13
N LEU A 37 13.13 -7.22 0.88
CA LEU A 37 13.55 -6.33 -0.21
C LEU A 37 14.56 -5.25 0.25
N GLY A 38 15.29 -5.46 1.35
CA GLY A 38 16.22 -4.49 1.92
C GLY A 38 15.56 -3.31 2.66
N HIS A 39 14.25 -3.12 2.50
CA HIS A 39 13.49 -2.02 3.10
C HIS A 39 12.35 -2.49 4.00
N LYS A 40 12.11 -1.76 5.09
CA LYS A 40 11.05 -2.08 6.04
C LYS A 40 9.68 -1.67 5.51
N PHE A 41 8.81 -2.65 5.29
CA PHE A 41 7.39 -2.41 5.01
C PHE A 41 6.51 -2.61 6.23
N ARG A 42 5.37 -1.91 6.23
CA ARG A 42 4.28 -2.06 7.20
C ARG A 42 2.98 -2.23 6.41
N ARG A 43 2.09 -3.11 6.88
CA ARG A 43 0.79 -3.33 6.24
C ARG A 43 -0.36 -2.61 6.94
N GLN A 44 -1.36 -2.19 6.18
CA GLN A 44 -2.60 -1.56 6.63
C GLN A 44 -2.32 -0.36 7.53
N VAL A 45 -1.62 0.64 6.99
CA VAL A 45 -1.15 1.86 7.69
C VAL A 45 -2.13 3.00 7.45
N GLY A 46 -2.53 3.68 8.52
CA GLY A 46 -3.49 4.79 8.41
C GLY A 46 -2.81 6.15 8.24
N PHE A 47 -3.21 6.92 7.24
CA PHE A 47 -2.89 8.35 7.08
C PHE A 47 -4.19 9.16 7.15
N SER A 48 -4.38 9.86 8.27
CA SER A 48 -5.69 10.44 8.63
C SER A 48 -6.80 9.38 8.57
N LYS A 49 -7.78 9.54 7.68
CA LYS A 49 -8.91 8.61 7.45
C LYS A 49 -8.61 7.51 6.44
N TYR A 50 -7.56 7.65 5.65
CA TYR A 50 -7.20 6.67 4.64
C TYR A 50 -6.33 5.59 5.25
N ILE A 51 -6.56 4.34 4.86
CA ILE A 51 -5.69 3.22 5.19
C ILE A 51 -5.13 2.71 3.88
N VAL A 52 -3.82 2.52 3.83
CA VAL A 52 -3.08 2.02 2.68
C VAL A 52 -2.59 0.61 2.95
N ASP A 53 -2.51 -0.23 1.93
CA ASP A 53 -2.22 -1.66 2.09
C ASP A 53 -0.80 -1.90 2.56
N PHE A 54 0.18 -1.25 1.92
CA PHE A 54 1.57 -1.27 2.36
C PHE A 54 2.22 0.09 2.37
N TYR A 55 3.15 0.29 3.30
CA TYR A 55 3.92 1.52 3.44
C TYR A 55 5.37 1.22 3.82
N CYS A 56 6.30 1.77 3.04
CA CYS A 56 7.74 1.79 3.30
C CYS A 56 8.16 3.17 3.84
N PRO A 57 8.41 3.32 5.16
CA PRO A 57 8.76 4.61 5.74
C PRO A 57 10.07 5.20 5.23
N GLY A 58 11.06 4.36 4.91
CA GLY A 58 12.38 4.81 4.46
C GLY A 58 12.37 5.48 3.09
N LYS A 59 11.41 5.11 2.24
CA LYS A 59 11.26 5.62 0.87
C LYS A 59 9.98 6.46 0.69
N LYS A 60 9.21 6.68 1.77
CA LYS A 60 7.88 7.30 1.74
C LYS A 60 6.97 6.71 0.66
N LEU A 61 7.09 5.40 0.42
CA LEU A 61 6.42 4.69 -0.65
C LEU A 61 5.20 3.94 -0.12
N VAL A 62 4.06 4.12 -0.76
CA VAL A 62 2.80 3.43 -0.53
C VAL A 62 2.54 2.49 -1.70
N LEU A 63 2.19 1.24 -1.40
CA LEU A 63 1.72 0.26 -2.39
C LEU A 63 0.26 -0.06 -2.10
N GLU A 64 -0.58 -0.04 -3.12
CA GLU A 64 -2.01 -0.34 -3.04
C GLU A 64 -2.38 -1.42 -4.02
N LEU A 65 -3.15 -2.38 -3.55
CA LEU A 65 -3.55 -3.53 -4.36
C LEU A 65 -4.94 -3.24 -4.94
N ASP A 66 -5.07 -3.42 -6.25
CA ASP A 66 -6.32 -3.18 -6.94
C ASP A 66 -6.81 -4.44 -7.66
N GLY A 67 -8.01 -4.87 -7.29
CA GLY A 67 -8.74 -5.98 -7.93
C GLY A 67 -9.53 -5.58 -9.16
N SER A 68 -9.60 -4.29 -9.48
CA SER A 68 -10.51 -3.73 -10.48
C SER A 68 -9.83 -3.62 -11.84
N GLN A 69 -9.76 -4.71 -12.63
CA GLN A 69 -9.18 -4.68 -14.00
C GLN A 69 -9.71 -3.55 -14.90
N HIS A 70 -10.89 -3.02 -14.59
CA HIS A 70 -11.56 -1.95 -15.31
C HIS A 70 -12.10 -0.88 -14.35
N LEU A 71 -11.23 -0.08 -13.75
CA LEU A 71 -11.66 1.24 -13.30
C LEU A 71 -10.59 2.26 -13.69
N GLU A 72 -10.93 3.07 -14.69
CA GLU A 72 -10.53 4.47 -14.67
C GLU A 72 -10.96 5.02 -13.32
N ASP A 73 -10.03 5.06 -12.36
CA ASP A 73 -10.32 5.41 -10.97
C ASP A 73 -10.47 6.93 -10.83
N ASN A 74 -11.51 7.43 -11.51
CA ASN A 74 -11.80 8.83 -11.72
C ASN A 74 -12.82 9.37 -10.72
N SER A 75 -13.20 8.58 -9.71
CA SER A 75 -14.06 9.05 -8.64
C SER A 75 -13.37 10.19 -7.88
N ASP A 76 -14.14 11.22 -7.55
CA ASP A 76 -13.66 12.35 -6.74
C ASP A 76 -13.03 11.90 -5.41
N TYR A 77 -13.47 10.76 -4.89
CA TYR A 77 -12.93 10.18 -3.68
C TYR A 77 -11.48 9.72 -3.86
N ASP A 78 -11.18 8.97 -4.94
CA ASP A 78 -9.82 8.47 -5.18
C ASP A 78 -8.86 9.62 -5.52
N LYS A 79 -9.31 10.60 -6.32
CA LYS A 79 -8.54 11.83 -6.57
C LYS A 79 -8.18 12.57 -5.29
N LYS A 80 -9.16 12.78 -4.38
CA LYS A 80 -8.93 13.43 -3.07
C LYS A 80 -8.02 12.60 -2.17
N ARG A 81 -8.11 11.29 -2.24
CA ARG A 81 -7.27 10.36 -1.48
C ARG A 81 -5.82 10.41 -1.95
N THR A 82 -5.59 10.25 -3.24
CA THR A 82 -4.26 10.31 -3.86
C THR A 82 -3.62 11.69 -3.67
N ALA A 83 -4.37 12.77 -3.89
CA ALA A 83 -3.87 14.13 -3.63
C ALA A 83 -3.49 14.34 -2.16
N TYR A 84 -4.27 13.81 -1.22
CA TYR A 84 -3.94 13.89 0.21
C TYR A 84 -2.64 13.14 0.54
N LEU A 85 -2.46 11.92 0.04
CA LEU A 85 -1.24 11.14 0.27
C LEU A 85 -0.01 11.82 -0.37
N ASN A 86 -0.15 12.34 -1.59
CA ASN A 86 0.90 13.08 -2.27
C ASN A 86 1.29 14.37 -1.52
N ASN A 87 0.31 15.09 -0.95
CA ASN A 87 0.57 16.28 -0.12
C ASN A 87 1.32 15.95 1.19
N LEU A 88 1.28 14.69 1.64
CA LEU A 88 2.12 14.21 2.74
C LEU A 88 3.56 13.85 2.30
N GLY A 89 3.88 14.04 1.02
CA GLY A 89 5.14 13.66 0.39
C GLY A 89 5.29 12.15 0.22
N LEU A 90 4.18 11.42 0.12
CA LEU A 90 4.16 9.98 -0.12
C LEU A 90 4.07 9.73 -1.63
N LYS A 91 4.85 8.77 -2.12
CA LYS A 91 4.70 8.21 -3.47
C LYS A 91 3.71 7.06 -3.39
N VAL A 92 2.66 7.07 -4.22
CA VAL A 92 1.65 6.01 -4.25
C VAL A 92 1.78 5.24 -5.55
N ILE A 93 1.85 3.90 -5.46
CA ILE A 93 1.90 3.00 -6.60
C ILE A 93 0.80 1.97 -6.43
N ARG A 94 0.03 1.77 -7.50
CA ARG A 94 -1.02 0.76 -7.57
C ARG A 94 -0.49 -0.49 -8.26
N ILE A 95 -0.76 -1.65 -7.66
CA ILE A 95 -0.37 -2.96 -8.15
C ILE A 95 -1.64 -3.73 -8.45
N TRP A 96 -1.75 -4.24 -9.67
CA TRP A 96 -2.90 -5.03 -10.06
C TRP A 96 -2.86 -6.41 -9.41
N ASN A 97 -4.01 -6.87 -8.91
CA ASN A 97 -4.12 -8.19 -8.30
C ASN A 97 -3.74 -9.32 -9.27
N ASN A 98 -4.03 -9.17 -10.56
CA ASN A 98 -3.64 -10.17 -11.55
C ASN A 98 -2.13 -10.18 -11.77
N ASP A 99 -1.44 -9.04 -11.70
CA ASP A 99 0.02 -9.05 -11.78
C ASP A 99 0.64 -9.80 -10.60
N ILE A 100 0.04 -9.73 -9.41
CA ILE A 100 0.49 -10.52 -8.25
C ILE A 100 0.28 -12.03 -8.48
N ARG A 101 -0.80 -12.41 -9.17
CA ARG A 101 -1.12 -13.83 -9.46
C ARG A 101 -0.30 -14.38 -10.62
N ASP A 102 -0.16 -13.61 -11.69
CA ASP A 102 0.34 -14.08 -12.99
C ASP A 102 1.79 -13.65 -13.24
N ASN A 103 2.27 -12.56 -12.62
CA ASN A 103 3.60 -11.99 -12.85
C ASN A 103 4.24 -11.44 -11.56
N LEU A 104 4.24 -12.24 -10.49
CA LEU A 104 4.78 -11.82 -9.19
C LEU A 104 6.24 -11.35 -9.28
N ALA A 105 7.05 -11.99 -10.12
CA ALA A 105 8.45 -11.62 -10.32
C ALA A 105 8.57 -10.17 -10.83
N GLY A 106 7.80 -9.80 -11.86
CA GLY A 106 7.77 -8.44 -12.39
C GLY A 106 7.27 -7.42 -11.37
N VAL A 107 6.26 -7.77 -10.57
CA VAL A 107 5.80 -6.90 -9.46
C VAL A 107 6.93 -6.64 -8.46
N LEU A 108 7.69 -7.67 -8.08
CA LEU A 108 8.79 -7.51 -7.13
C LEU A 108 9.96 -6.70 -7.72
N GLU A 109 10.25 -6.83 -9.01
CA GLU A 109 11.23 -6.00 -9.71
C GLU A 109 10.82 -4.55 -9.75
N GLU A 110 9.56 -4.26 -10.10
CA GLU A 110 9.03 -2.90 -10.08
C GLU A 110 9.11 -2.29 -8.68
N ILE A 111 8.70 -3.02 -7.64
CA ILE A 111 8.83 -2.54 -6.26
C ILE A 111 10.30 -2.25 -5.91
N LYS A 112 11.25 -3.09 -6.33
CA LYS A 112 12.68 -2.84 -6.08
C LYS A 112 13.15 -1.57 -6.77
N HIS A 113 12.81 -1.37 -8.04
CA HIS A 113 13.16 -0.15 -8.78
C HIS A 113 12.61 1.10 -8.09
N GLN A 114 11.40 1.01 -7.51
CA GLN A 114 10.77 2.10 -6.77
C GLN A 114 11.39 2.35 -5.38
N LEU A 115 12.21 1.42 -4.89
CA LEU A 115 12.94 1.51 -3.64
C LEU A 115 14.37 2.05 -3.81
N GLU A 116 14.89 2.20 -5.02
CA GLU A 116 16.19 2.83 -5.30
C GLU A 116 16.13 4.36 -5.08
#